data_AF-A0A4S3JWV6-F1
#
_entry.id   AF-A0A4S3JWV6-F1
#
_cell.length_a   1.000
_cell.length_b   1.000
_cell.length_c   1.000
_cell.angle_alpha   90.00
_cell.angle_beta   90.00
_cell.angle_gamma   90.00
#
_symmetry.space_group_name_H-M   'P 1'
#
loop_
_entity.id
_entity.type
_entity.pdbx_description
1 polymer ?
#
loop_
_entity_poly.entity_id
_entity_poly.type
_entity_poly.pdbx_seq_one_letter_code
_entity_poly.pdbx_strand_id
1 'polypeptide(L)'
;MDVNSMEQLRRAARDAIQERHSELRESSLANVAVPDSLVPLWDHISSQNDASNIERCEALLFALGFLSIWGPRTLANGDKIAVNNLYDWASNSALPSPVFTETQKLTDEQRHLIEEDKLRSAIAISVISSLAVLLPICDAASAPDVVIALASFTSESDPWTSPRTHTCSAALLETYVDAVHSNSDSIFWSTVEEILKQKIRPLFAKTRNPAITATGRKDFHPVPLPRFDTSVLDLETKPWKFQDVYATTVLSWIISQYRATDRVHLEEHFPLLVPAILTLIDDDSLPFKTRGCNLVSRLLIPIQDSKSDILRRTNLSSVFEDAIRPCLLSLPTITPEDDSISLLSAAYPALLSILKTNAQNSFTIPPQISKELYISRITKTLRENLIPSFHHISSTNTTFSSASFSSFPYPRLSTVLLNHMSHILLDLGIHTTKYLQEIIPLLYSTLSNPFGTAHPPLLLGAISLIRAVIMNAHPRLWRWRGEILGAFCACWLHVIDEEGEIADRKRRNKASDSDEASAVTMGKLKRELKGASYLLKFALQNPAQAATAAATPTTTTHDPGQLDAKENIEKELQMLIEADSVLEDLFTVDFDTTDVAYFGSS
;
A
#
# COMPACT_ATOMS: atom_id res chain seq x y z
N MET A 1 20.69 -16.95 -45.23
CA MET A 1 19.54 -17.83 -44.89
C MET A 1 18.82 -18.15 -46.19
N ASP A 2 18.41 -19.40 -46.42
CA ASP A 2 17.60 -19.72 -47.62
C ASP A 2 16.26 -18.99 -47.56
N VAL A 3 15.87 -18.38 -48.68
CA VAL A 3 14.62 -17.57 -48.79
C VAL A 3 13.40 -18.38 -48.37
N ASN A 4 13.41 -19.69 -48.64
CA ASN A 4 12.31 -20.60 -48.31
C ASN A 4 12.17 -20.84 -46.80
N SER A 5 13.29 -20.90 -46.07
CA SER A 5 13.32 -21.08 -44.61
C SER A 5 12.87 -19.82 -43.87
N MET A 6 13.23 -18.64 -44.39
CA MET A 6 12.72 -17.35 -43.86
C MET A 6 11.21 -17.21 -44.04
N GLU A 7 10.70 -17.60 -45.21
CA GLU A 7 9.28 -17.52 -45.53
C GLU A 7 8.44 -18.51 -44.72
N GLN A 8 8.97 -19.70 -44.40
CA GLN A 8 8.31 -20.68 -43.52
C GLN A 8 8.17 -20.15 -42.09
N LEU A 9 9.22 -19.56 -41.51
CA LEU A 9 9.16 -18.94 -40.18
C LEU A 9 8.18 -17.77 -40.14
N ARG A 10 8.15 -16.93 -41.17
CA ARG A 10 7.18 -15.81 -41.26
C ARG A 10 5.74 -16.29 -41.35
N ARG A 11 5.46 -17.34 -42.13
CA ARG A 11 4.11 -17.93 -42.18
C ARG A 11 3.69 -18.47 -40.82
N ALA A 12 4.57 -19.22 -40.15
CA ALA A 12 4.31 -19.71 -38.80
C ALA A 12 4.06 -18.56 -37.80
N ALA A 13 4.81 -17.45 -37.91
CA ALA A 13 4.58 -16.25 -37.11
C ALA A 13 3.23 -15.59 -37.38
N ARG A 14 2.81 -15.48 -38.65
CA ARG A 14 1.49 -14.94 -39.02
C ARG A 14 0.34 -15.82 -38.53
N ASP A 15 0.49 -17.14 -38.66
CA ASP A 15 -0.51 -18.10 -38.17
C ASP A 15 -0.64 -18.01 -36.64
N ALA A 16 0.48 -17.89 -35.91
CA ALA A 16 0.47 -17.71 -34.47
C ALA A 16 -0.18 -16.39 -34.02
N ILE A 17 0.01 -15.29 -34.77
CA ILE A 17 -0.65 -14.00 -34.49
C ILE A 17 -2.17 -14.11 -34.73
N GLN A 18 -2.60 -14.79 -35.81
CA GLN A 18 -4.02 -15.01 -36.09
C GLN A 18 -4.70 -15.82 -34.98
N GLU A 19 -3.99 -16.80 -34.40
CA GLU A 19 -4.44 -17.59 -33.25
C GLU A 19 -4.21 -16.88 -31.89
N ARG A 20 -3.60 -15.68 -31.88
CA ARG A 20 -3.20 -14.90 -30.69
C ARG A 20 -2.28 -15.65 -29.72
N HIS A 21 -1.41 -16.51 -30.25
CA HIS A 21 -0.39 -17.19 -29.47
C HIS A 21 0.88 -16.35 -29.34
N SER A 22 1.49 -16.40 -28.16
CA SER A 22 2.78 -15.74 -27.84
C SER A 22 3.99 -16.66 -28.08
N GLU A 23 3.75 -17.87 -28.57
CA GLU A 23 4.78 -18.88 -28.88
C GLU A 23 4.49 -19.52 -30.23
N LEU A 24 5.53 -19.97 -30.91
CA LEU A 24 5.42 -20.78 -32.13
C LEU A 24 5.27 -22.24 -31.76
N ARG A 25 4.40 -22.98 -32.45
CA ARG A 25 4.28 -24.43 -32.26
C ARG A 25 5.59 -25.11 -32.68
N GLU A 26 6.12 -25.98 -31.82
CA GLU A 26 7.35 -26.76 -32.07
C GLU A 26 7.29 -27.54 -33.40
N SER A 27 6.11 -28.02 -33.77
CA SER A 27 5.85 -28.71 -35.05
C SER A 27 6.17 -27.86 -36.29
N SER A 28 6.03 -26.53 -36.20
CA SER A 28 6.28 -25.60 -37.29
C SER A 28 7.77 -25.24 -37.44
N LEU A 29 8.58 -25.54 -36.42
CA LEU A 29 10.02 -25.22 -36.37
C LEU A 29 10.91 -26.39 -36.83
N ALA A 30 10.39 -27.63 -36.79
CA ALA A 30 11.17 -28.86 -36.97
C ALA A 30 11.90 -29.02 -38.33
N ASN A 31 11.48 -28.30 -39.38
CA ASN A 31 12.04 -28.43 -40.74
C ASN A 31 12.81 -27.19 -41.22
N VAL A 32 13.04 -26.20 -40.35
CA VAL A 32 13.65 -24.93 -40.75
C VAL A 32 15.16 -24.95 -40.50
N ALA A 33 15.95 -24.68 -41.55
CA ALA A 33 17.40 -24.53 -41.43
C ALA A 33 17.78 -23.07 -41.13
N VAL A 34 18.53 -22.86 -40.06
CA VAL A 34 18.95 -21.54 -39.56
C VAL A 34 20.48 -21.37 -39.73
N PRO A 35 20.98 -20.19 -40.16
CA PRO A 35 22.42 -19.93 -40.28
C PRO A 35 23.16 -20.04 -38.93
N ASP A 36 24.45 -20.36 -38.97
CA ASP A 36 25.28 -20.46 -37.76
C ASP A 36 25.57 -19.12 -37.08
N SER A 37 25.33 -17.97 -37.75
CA SER A 37 25.53 -16.63 -37.20
C SER A 37 24.20 -15.90 -36.94
N LEU A 38 24.20 -15.03 -35.92
CA LEU A 38 23.08 -14.16 -35.55
C LEU A 38 23.05 -12.83 -36.34
N VAL A 39 24.13 -12.49 -37.05
CA VAL A 39 24.20 -11.25 -37.86
C VAL A 39 23.09 -11.16 -38.92
N PRO A 40 22.77 -12.22 -39.69
CA PRO A 40 21.68 -12.18 -40.66
C PRO A 40 20.30 -11.96 -40.04
N LEU A 41 20.10 -12.38 -38.78
CA LEU A 41 18.85 -12.12 -38.05
C LEU A 41 18.73 -10.64 -37.74
N TRP A 42 19.80 -10.02 -37.24
CA TRP A 42 19.82 -8.58 -36.96
C TRP A 42 19.67 -7.73 -38.24
N ASP A 43 20.38 -8.08 -39.32
CA ASP A 43 20.26 -7.37 -40.60
C ASP A 43 18.81 -7.39 -41.13
N HIS A 44 18.11 -8.51 -40.91
CA HIS A 44 16.70 -8.64 -41.26
C HIS A 44 15.81 -7.71 -40.44
N ILE A 45 15.96 -7.74 -39.11
CA ILE A 45 15.10 -6.97 -38.19
C ILE A 45 15.37 -5.47 -38.33
N SER A 46 16.63 -5.07 -38.44
CA SER A 46 17.01 -3.65 -38.59
C SER A 46 16.45 -3.00 -39.86
N SER A 47 16.21 -3.78 -40.91
CA SER A 47 15.56 -3.31 -42.15
C SER A 47 14.05 -3.02 -41.99
N GLN A 48 13.44 -3.40 -40.87
CA GLN A 48 12.00 -3.32 -40.61
C GLN A 48 11.63 -2.30 -39.52
N ASN A 49 12.49 -1.31 -39.22
CA ASN A 49 12.33 -0.43 -38.05
C ASN A 49 11.02 0.41 -37.99
N ASP A 50 10.37 0.69 -39.13
CA ASP A 50 9.12 1.49 -39.20
C ASP A 50 7.87 0.61 -39.42
N ALA A 51 7.67 -0.35 -38.52
CA ALA A 51 6.60 -1.34 -38.63
C ALA A 51 5.47 -1.09 -37.61
N SER A 52 4.22 -1.36 -38.03
CA SER A 52 3.03 -1.38 -37.17
C SER A 52 3.16 -2.39 -36.02
N ASN A 53 2.33 -2.29 -34.97
CA ASN A 53 2.40 -3.22 -33.83
C ASN A 53 2.28 -4.69 -34.25
N ILE A 54 1.46 -4.99 -35.25
CA ILE A 54 1.27 -6.35 -35.79
C ILE A 54 2.54 -6.84 -36.49
N GLU A 55 3.17 -5.99 -37.31
CA GLU A 55 4.42 -6.33 -37.99
C GLU A 55 5.58 -6.47 -36.99
N ARG A 56 5.58 -5.68 -35.91
CA ARG A 56 6.52 -5.86 -34.78
C ARG A 56 6.31 -7.19 -34.09
N CYS A 57 5.07 -7.62 -33.84
CA CYS A 57 4.77 -8.95 -33.32
C CYS A 57 5.27 -10.06 -34.27
N GLU A 58 5.10 -9.89 -35.59
CA GLU A 58 5.60 -10.86 -36.60
C GLU A 58 7.12 -10.96 -36.53
N ALA A 59 7.81 -9.82 -36.48
CA ALA A 59 9.28 -9.78 -36.36
C ALA A 59 9.78 -10.38 -35.03
N LEU A 60 9.07 -10.14 -33.92
CA LEU A 60 9.42 -10.69 -32.60
C LEU A 60 9.23 -12.22 -32.56
N LEU A 61 8.15 -12.74 -33.12
CA LEU A 61 7.94 -14.20 -33.23
C LEU A 61 8.95 -14.83 -34.17
N PHE A 62 9.27 -14.18 -35.29
CA PHE A 62 10.34 -14.63 -36.18
C PHE A 62 11.67 -14.73 -35.45
N ALA A 63 12.03 -13.71 -34.66
CA ALA A 63 13.24 -13.72 -33.84
C ALA A 63 13.22 -14.83 -32.79
N LEU A 64 12.11 -15.02 -32.08
CA LEU A 64 11.93 -16.08 -31.09
C LEU A 64 12.09 -17.48 -31.72
N GLY A 65 11.47 -17.70 -32.89
CA GLY A 65 11.61 -18.92 -33.67
C GLY A 65 13.05 -19.17 -34.10
N PHE A 66 13.74 -18.14 -34.60
CA PHE A 66 15.15 -18.23 -34.97
C PHE A 66 16.02 -18.62 -33.76
N LEU A 67 15.86 -17.92 -32.62
CA LEU A 67 16.65 -18.15 -31.41
C LEU A 67 16.41 -19.54 -30.81
N SER A 68 15.17 -20.02 -30.82
CA SER A 68 14.84 -21.37 -30.33
C SER A 68 15.50 -22.47 -31.16
N ILE A 69 15.57 -22.30 -32.49
CA ILE A 69 16.26 -23.26 -33.38
C ILE A 69 17.78 -23.14 -33.25
N TRP A 70 18.30 -21.92 -33.09
CA TRP A 70 19.74 -21.67 -32.99
C TRP A 70 20.34 -22.30 -31.72
N GLY A 71 19.60 -22.24 -30.61
CA GLY A 71 19.92 -22.91 -29.34
C GLY A 71 21.13 -22.31 -28.60
N PRO A 72 21.50 -22.84 -27.43
CA PRO A 72 22.63 -22.34 -26.66
C PRO A 72 23.96 -22.71 -27.33
N ARG A 73 24.65 -21.72 -27.90
CA ARG A 73 25.98 -21.86 -28.53
C ARG A 73 26.94 -20.78 -28.05
N THR A 74 28.24 -21.04 -28.14
CA THR A 74 29.28 -20.04 -27.82
C THR A 74 29.28 -18.90 -28.84
N LEU A 75 29.14 -17.67 -28.36
CA LEU A 75 29.03 -16.47 -29.21
C LEU A 75 30.39 -16.03 -29.77
N ALA A 76 30.48 -15.88 -31.10
CA ALA A 76 31.60 -15.15 -31.72
C ALA A 76 31.45 -13.64 -31.50
N ASN A 77 32.53 -12.86 -31.68
CA ASN A 77 32.49 -11.40 -31.46
C ASN A 77 31.44 -10.68 -32.31
N GLY A 78 31.22 -11.10 -33.56
CA GLY A 78 30.15 -10.53 -34.41
C GLY A 78 28.75 -10.87 -33.91
N ASP A 79 28.55 -12.07 -33.37
CA ASP A 79 27.27 -12.49 -32.80
C ASP A 79 26.97 -11.78 -31.47
N LYS A 80 28.00 -11.45 -30.67
CA LYS A 80 27.83 -10.61 -29.46
C LYS A 80 27.28 -9.22 -29.79
N ILE A 81 27.74 -8.61 -30.87
CA ILE A 81 27.21 -7.31 -31.31
C ILE A 81 25.75 -7.45 -31.74
N ALA A 82 25.43 -8.50 -32.51
CA ALA A 82 24.05 -8.79 -32.91
C ALA A 82 23.13 -9.03 -31.70
N VAL A 83 23.57 -9.78 -30.68
CA VAL A 83 22.81 -10.02 -29.45
C VAL A 83 22.54 -8.72 -28.69
N ASN A 84 23.53 -7.83 -28.55
CA ASN A 84 23.33 -6.54 -27.89
C ASN A 84 22.30 -5.67 -28.63
N ASN A 85 22.38 -5.61 -29.96
CA ASN A 85 21.38 -4.89 -30.75
C ASN A 85 19.98 -5.50 -30.63
N LEU A 86 19.89 -6.84 -30.54
CA LEU A 86 18.63 -7.55 -30.31
C LEU A 86 18.08 -7.26 -28.91
N TYR A 87 18.93 -7.12 -27.89
CA TYR A 87 18.51 -6.67 -26.57
C TYR A 87 17.91 -5.27 -26.60
N ASP A 88 18.56 -4.32 -27.28
CA ASP A 88 18.05 -2.94 -27.40
C ASP A 88 16.67 -2.94 -28.06
N TRP A 89 16.55 -3.65 -29.18
CA TRP A 89 15.32 -3.72 -29.95
C TRP A 89 14.19 -4.43 -29.19
N ALA A 90 14.47 -5.57 -28.55
CA ALA A 90 13.48 -6.32 -27.79
C ALA A 90 13.05 -5.55 -26.52
N SER A 91 13.98 -4.86 -25.85
CA SER A 91 13.68 -4.05 -24.66
C SER A 91 12.78 -2.87 -25.00
N ASN A 92 13.08 -2.13 -26.07
CA ASN A 92 12.21 -1.05 -26.56
C ASN A 92 10.84 -1.59 -27.01
N SER A 93 10.82 -2.78 -27.60
CA SER A 93 9.59 -3.47 -28.03
C SER A 93 8.83 -4.16 -26.89
N ALA A 94 9.37 -4.19 -25.67
CA ALA A 94 8.68 -4.71 -24.49
C ALA A 94 7.99 -3.58 -23.70
N LEU A 95 8.40 -2.32 -23.86
CA LEU A 95 7.85 -1.22 -23.07
C LEU A 95 6.34 -1.03 -23.34
N PRO A 96 5.52 -0.87 -22.29
CA PRO A 96 4.10 -0.58 -22.42
C PRO A 96 3.84 0.73 -23.16
N SER A 97 2.86 0.74 -24.06
CA SER A 97 2.53 1.93 -24.85
C SER A 97 1.52 2.87 -24.13
N PRO A 98 1.33 4.11 -24.63
CA PRO A 98 0.35 5.07 -24.10
C PRO A 98 -1.11 4.61 -24.12
N VAL A 99 -1.41 3.48 -24.76
CA VAL A 99 -2.75 2.91 -24.88
C VAL A 99 -3.34 2.54 -23.49
N PHE A 100 -2.49 2.32 -22.49
CA PHE A 100 -2.90 2.00 -21.11
C PHE A 100 -3.26 3.20 -20.23
N THR A 101 -3.28 4.42 -20.79
CA THR A 101 -3.70 5.60 -20.04
C THR A 101 -5.18 5.54 -19.67
N GLU A 102 -5.51 5.85 -18.41
CA GLU A 102 -6.86 5.73 -17.87
C GLU A 102 -7.88 6.56 -18.68
N THR A 103 -8.74 5.87 -19.44
CA THR A 103 -9.93 6.46 -20.07
C THR A 103 -11.18 5.86 -19.45
N GLN A 104 -12.10 6.73 -19.01
CA GLN A 104 -13.30 6.34 -18.23
C GLN A 104 -14.24 5.35 -18.93
N LYS A 105 -14.11 5.12 -20.25
CA LYS A 105 -14.80 4.05 -20.99
C LYS A 105 -13.93 3.56 -22.15
N LEU A 106 -13.59 2.28 -22.14
CA LEU A 106 -12.84 1.62 -23.22
C LEU A 106 -13.78 1.23 -24.38
N THR A 107 -13.54 1.79 -25.56
CA THR A 107 -14.20 1.34 -26.81
C THR A 107 -13.71 -0.07 -27.20
N ASP A 108 -14.48 -0.78 -28.04
CA ASP A 108 -14.06 -2.11 -28.53
C ASP A 108 -12.71 -2.04 -29.28
N GLU A 109 -12.47 -0.95 -30.02
CA GLU A 109 -11.22 -0.70 -30.73
C GLU A 109 -10.03 -0.51 -29.77
N GLN A 110 -10.21 0.25 -28.68
CA GLN A 110 -9.18 0.42 -27.66
C GLN A 110 -8.85 -0.90 -26.95
N ARG A 111 -9.86 -1.73 -26.68
CA ARG A 111 -9.63 -3.08 -26.12
C ARG A 111 -8.80 -3.94 -27.05
N HIS A 112 -9.01 -3.86 -28.36
CA HIS A 112 -8.19 -4.59 -29.34
C HIS A 112 -6.72 -4.12 -29.30
N LEU A 113 -6.49 -2.81 -29.29
CA LEU A 113 -5.14 -2.24 -29.22
C LEU A 113 -4.42 -2.61 -27.92
N ILE A 114 -5.13 -2.65 -26.79
CA ILE A 114 -4.59 -3.11 -25.51
C ILE A 114 -4.11 -4.57 -25.60
N GLU A 115 -4.93 -5.45 -26.16
CA GLU A 115 -4.58 -6.87 -26.29
C GLU A 115 -3.42 -7.11 -27.27
N GLU A 116 -3.36 -6.34 -28.36
CA GLU A 116 -2.18 -6.35 -29.26
C GLU A 116 -0.91 -5.91 -28.53
N ASP A 117 -0.98 -4.86 -27.71
CA ASP A 117 0.17 -4.36 -26.97
C ASP A 117 0.67 -5.33 -25.90
N LYS A 118 -0.27 -6.01 -25.21
CA LYS A 118 0.06 -7.11 -24.29
C LYS A 118 0.73 -8.27 -25.00
N LEU A 119 0.24 -8.66 -26.18
CA LEU A 119 0.83 -9.74 -26.97
C LEU A 119 2.25 -9.37 -27.40
N ARG A 120 2.45 -8.16 -27.93
CA ARG A 120 3.77 -7.62 -28.30
C ARG A 120 4.75 -7.72 -27.12
N SER A 121 4.35 -7.21 -25.98
CA SER A 121 5.15 -7.20 -24.75
C SER A 121 5.52 -8.61 -24.28
N ALA A 122 4.57 -9.55 -24.35
CA ALA A 122 4.78 -10.93 -23.94
C ALA A 122 5.79 -11.67 -24.84
N ILE A 123 5.71 -11.47 -26.15
CA ILE A 123 6.67 -12.05 -27.10
C ILE A 123 8.05 -11.41 -26.88
N ALA A 124 8.12 -10.10 -26.70
CA ALA A 124 9.38 -9.39 -26.45
C ALA A 124 10.11 -9.89 -25.20
N ILE A 125 9.39 -10.12 -24.09
CA ILE A 125 9.99 -10.73 -22.89
C ILE A 125 10.49 -12.16 -23.16
N SER A 126 9.77 -12.94 -23.98
CA SER A 126 10.20 -14.30 -24.34
C SER A 126 11.48 -14.28 -25.20
N VAL A 127 11.63 -13.27 -26.07
CA VAL A 127 12.87 -13.01 -26.80
C VAL A 127 14.01 -12.64 -25.84
N ILE A 128 13.78 -11.71 -24.90
CA ILE A 128 14.77 -11.34 -23.87
C ILE A 128 15.20 -12.55 -23.05
N SER A 129 14.26 -13.41 -22.66
CA SER A 129 14.53 -14.66 -21.96
C SER A 129 15.44 -15.59 -22.76
N SER A 130 15.16 -15.75 -24.06
CA SER A 130 16.00 -16.57 -24.97
C SER A 130 17.39 -15.97 -25.14
N LEU A 131 17.51 -14.65 -25.22
CA LEU A 131 18.80 -13.95 -25.30
C LEU A 131 19.61 -14.10 -23.99
N ALA A 132 18.94 -14.09 -22.83
CA ALA A 132 19.58 -14.22 -21.52
C ALA A 132 20.27 -15.57 -21.30
N VAL A 133 19.84 -16.61 -22.02
CA VAL A 133 20.51 -17.91 -22.06
C VAL A 133 21.83 -17.84 -22.86
N LEU A 134 21.93 -16.95 -23.84
CA LEU A 134 23.11 -16.81 -24.71
C LEU A 134 24.15 -15.85 -24.15
N LEU A 135 23.69 -14.70 -23.67
CA LEU A 135 24.51 -13.66 -23.06
C LEU A 135 23.83 -13.22 -21.76
N PRO A 136 24.45 -13.43 -20.59
CA PRO A 136 23.89 -12.94 -19.34
C PRO A 136 23.63 -11.43 -19.38
N ILE A 137 22.54 -10.99 -18.74
CA ILE A 137 22.11 -9.57 -18.77
C ILE A 137 23.20 -8.64 -18.18
N CYS A 138 23.99 -9.11 -17.22
CA CYS A 138 25.10 -8.35 -16.64
C CYS A 138 26.24 -8.05 -17.63
N ASP A 139 26.37 -8.84 -18.69
CA ASP A 139 27.39 -8.69 -19.73
C ASP A 139 26.87 -7.94 -20.96
N ALA A 140 25.58 -7.60 -20.98
CA ALA A 140 24.94 -6.87 -22.07
C ALA A 140 25.36 -5.38 -22.04
N ALA A 141 25.63 -4.82 -23.21
CA ALA A 141 25.97 -3.40 -23.38
C ALA A 141 24.83 -2.47 -22.94
N SER A 142 23.59 -2.94 -23.02
CA SER A 142 22.36 -2.21 -22.69
C SER A 142 21.61 -2.81 -21.53
N ALA A 143 22.33 -3.34 -20.54
CA ALA A 143 21.75 -3.80 -19.28
C ALA A 143 20.73 -2.82 -18.67
N PRO A 144 20.91 -1.47 -18.67
CA PRO A 144 19.91 -0.54 -18.17
C PRO A 144 18.54 -0.64 -18.87
N ASP A 145 18.51 -0.71 -20.21
CA ASP A 145 17.27 -0.76 -20.98
C ASP A 145 16.56 -2.12 -20.82
N VAL A 146 17.32 -3.21 -20.74
CA VAL A 146 16.78 -4.55 -20.44
C VAL A 146 16.16 -4.58 -19.05
N VAL A 147 16.84 -4.02 -18.04
CA VAL A 147 16.32 -3.93 -16.67
C VAL A 147 15.04 -3.10 -16.62
N ILE A 148 14.96 -1.96 -17.32
CA ILE A 148 13.74 -1.14 -17.40
C ILE A 148 12.59 -1.93 -18.02
N ALA A 149 12.85 -2.61 -19.14
CA ALA A 149 11.86 -3.43 -19.83
C ALA A 149 11.30 -4.52 -18.90
N LEU A 150 12.16 -5.29 -18.23
CA LEU A 150 11.72 -6.33 -17.30
C LEU A 150 11.02 -5.74 -16.06
N ALA A 151 11.57 -4.67 -15.48
CA ALA A 151 11.03 -4.02 -14.29
C ALA A 151 9.64 -3.44 -14.52
N SER A 152 9.28 -3.08 -15.75
CA SER A 152 7.95 -2.59 -16.11
C SER A 152 6.82 -3.60 -15.89
N PHE A 153 7.13 -4.90 -15.76
CA PHE A 153 6.15 -5.97 -15.56
C PHE A 153 6.17 -6.55 -14.14
N THR A 154 6.76 -5.86 -13.16
CA THR A 154 6.92 -6.36 -11.78
C THR A 154 5.69 -6.15 -10.88
N SER A 155 4.66 -5.45 -11.35
CA SER A 155 3.42 -5.25 -10.59
C SER A 155 2.23 -5.90 -11.29
N GLU A 156 1.57 -6.81 -10.58
CA GLU A 156 0.32 -7.45 -11.03
C GLU A 156 -0.86 -6.47 -11.08
N SER A 157 -0.77 -5.33 -10.40
CA SER A 157 -1.79 -4.28 -10.42
C SER A 157 -1.84 -3.52 -11.73
N ASP A 158 -0.79 -3.58 -12.55
CA ASP A 158 -0.68 -2.77 -13.76
C ASP A 158 -1.48 -3.42 -14.91
N PRO A 159 -2.23 -2.64 -15.71
CA PRO A 159 -3.17 -3.17 -16.70
C PRO A 159 -2.49 -3.88 -17.88
N TRP A 160 -1.20 -3.64 -18.11
CA TRP A 160 -0.40 -4.28 -19.16
C TRP A 160 0.28 -5.58 -18.69
N THR A 161 0.29 -5.86 -17.38
CA THR A 161 0.96 -7.04 -16.84
C THR A 161 0.07 -8.27 -16.94
N SER A 162 0.63 -9.36 -17.47
CA SER A 162 0.00 -10.69 -17.46
C SER A 162 0.72 -11.59 -16.46
N PRO A 163 0.07 -12.63 -15.90
CA PRO A 163 0.72 -13.53 -14.94
C PRO A 163 2.00 -14.18 -15.49
N ARG A 164 2.02 -14.51 -16.79
CA ARG A 164 3.18 -15.09 -17.47
C ARG A 164 4.31 -14.09 -17.65
N THR A 165 4.00 -12.85 -18.06
CA THR A 165 5.02 -11.80 -18.20
C THR A 165 5.59 -11.38 -16.85
N HIS A 166 4.76 -11.29 -15.81
CA HIS A 166 5.20 -11.04 -14.44
C HIS A 166 6.20 -12.11 -13.97
N THR A 167 5.82 -13.38 -14.07
CA THR A 167 6.65 -14.50 -13.59
C THR A 167 7.99 -14.57 -14.34
N CYS A 168 7.96 -14.43 -15.67
CA CYS A 168 9.17 -14.48 -16.50
C CYS A 168 10.10 -13.29 -16.20
N SER A 169 9.56 -12.07 -16.15
CA SER A 169 10.36 -10.88 -15.87
C SER A 169 10.93 -10.88 -14.46
N ALA A 170 10.16 -11.31 -13.45
CA ALA A 170 10.64 -11.44 -12.08
C ALA A 170 11.80 -12.44 -11.98
N ALA A 171 11.68 -13.62 -12.58
CA ALA A 171 12.74 -14.63 -12.55
C ALA A 171 14.04 -14.15 -13.24
N LEU A 172 13.94 -13.44 -14.36
CA LEU A 172 15.10 -12.87 -15.05
C LEU A 172 15.76 -11.76 -14.23
N LEU A 173 14.97 -10.90 -13.58
CA LEU A 173 15.49 -9.85 -12.70
C LEU A 173 16.15 -10.43 -11.46
N GLU A 174 15.57 -11.45 -10.83
CA GLU A 174 16.18 -12.15 -9.69
C GLU A 174 17.53 -12.76 -10.09
N THR A 175 17.59 -13.45 -11.22
CA THR A 175 18.84 -14.01 -11.76
C THR A 175 19.89 -12.93 -12.01
N TYR A 176 19.49 -11.78 -12.57
CA TYR A 176 20.38 -10.65 -12.78
C TYR A 176 20.88 -10.06 -11.44
N VAL A 177 19.98 -9.82 -10.50
CA VAL A 177 20.30 -9.28 -9.17
C VAL A 177 21.28 -10.20 -8.46
N ASP A 178 21.04 -11.50 -8.41
CA ASP A 178 21.92 -12.48 -7.75
C ASP A 178 23.30 -12.57 -8.42
N ALA A 179 23.34 -12.53 -9.75
CA ALA A 179 24.60 -12.56 -10.50
C ALA A 179 25.45 -11.31 -10.23
N VAL A 180 24.84 -10.12 -10.17
CA VAL A 180 25.60 -8.88 -9.97
C VAL A 180 26.02 -8.72 -8.51
N HIS A 181 25.18 -9.09 -7.54
CA HIS A 181 25.56 -9.06 -6.12
C HIS A 181 26.69 -10.05 -5.79
N SER A 182 26.75 -11.19 -6.49
CA SER A 182 27.83 -12.17 -6.30
C SER A 182 29.18 -11.71 -6.86
N ASN A 183 29.16 -10.88 -7.92
CA ASN A 183 30.37 -10.45 -8.62
C ASN A 183 30.90 -9.09 -8.11
N SER A 184 30.03 -8.07 -8.01
CA SER A 184 30.36 -6.73 -7.51
C SER A 184 29.08 -5.87 -7.38
N ASP A 185 28.64 -5.61 -6.14
CA ASP A 185 27.50 -4.73 -5.82
C ASP A 185 27.61 -3.34 -6.49
N SER A 186 28.84 -2.86 -6.74
CA SER A 186 29.08 -1.56 -7.38
C SER A 186 28.53 -1.48 -8.80
N ILE A 187 28.52 -2.59 -9.55
CA ILE A 187 28.01 -2.59 -10.93
C ILE A 187 26.49 -2.40 -10.90
N PHE A 188 25.80 -3.13 -10.02
CA PHE A 188 24.36 -3.03 -9.85
C PHE A 188 23.92 -1.59 -9.54
N TRP A 189 24.55 -0.97 -8.54
CA TRP A 189 24.20 0.39 -8.14
C TRP A 189 24.53 1.42 -9.22
N SER A 190 25.60 1.21 -10.02
CA SER A 190 25.90 2.08 -11.17
C SER A 190 24.83 2.01 -12.26
N THR A 191 24.30 0.81 -12.55
CA THR A 191 23.19 0.62 -13.50
C THR A 191 21.91 1.29 -12.97
N VAL A 192 21.61 1.14 -11.67
CA VAL A 192 20.47 1.82 -11.04
C VAL A 192 20.61 3.34 -11.13
N GLU A 193 21.80 3.87 -10.86
CA GLU A 193 22.09 5.30 -10.95
C GLU A 193 21.89 5.83 -12.38
N GLU A 194 22.34 5.08 -13.38
CA GLU A 194 22.16 5.40 -14.79
C GLU A 194 20.67 5.45 -15.17
N ILE A 195 19.89 4.44 -14.79
CA ILE A 195 18.44 4.39 -15.02
C ILE A 195 17.76 5.61 -14.39
N LEU A 196 18.10 5.93 -13.14
CA LEU A 196 17.51 7.06 -12.42
C LEU A 196 17.85 8.39 -13.09
N LYS A 197 19.10 8.58 -13.53
CA LYS A 197 19.55 9.85 -14.14
C LYS A 197 19.08 10.03 -15.58
N GLN A 198 19.14 8.97 -16.40
CA GLN A 198 18.91 9.07 -17.84
C GLN A 198 17.46 8.84 -18.24
N LYS A 199 16.69 8.06 -17.47
CA LYS A 199 15.33 7.65 -17.86
C LYS A 199 14.29 8.19 -16.90
N ILE A 200 14.40 7.90 -15.60
CA ILE A 200 13.36 8.29 -14.63
C ILE A 200 13.33 9.81 -14.41
N ARG A 201 14.46 10.42 -14.01
CA ARG A 201 14.48 11.85 -13.65
C ARG A 201 13.97 12.78 -14.77
N PRO A 202 14.34 12.61 -16.06
CA PRO A 202 13.81 13.43 -17.14
C PRO A 202 12.28 13.38 -17.28
N LEU A 203 11.67 12.23 -17.02
CA LEU A 203 10.21 12.06 -17.10
C LEU A 203 9.49 12.90 -16.04
N PHE A 204 10.06 13.03 -14.84
CA PHE A 204 9.49 13.85 -13.76
C PHE A 204 9.97 15.31 -13.76
N ALA A 205 10.98 15.66 -14.57
CA ALA A 205 11.62 16.97 -14.53
C ALA A 205 10.72 18.15 -14.94
N LYS A 206 9.67 17.89 -15.75
CA LYS A 206 8.68 18.89 -16.17
C LYS A 206 7.66 19.18 -15.06
N THR A 207 7.34 18.22 -14.21
CA THR A 207 6.39 18.36 -13.10
C THR A 207 7.13 18.69 -11.80
N ARG A 208 7.72 19.89 -11.71
CA ARG A 208 8.53 20.29 -10.55
C ARG A 208 7.67 20.60 -9.34
N ASN A 209 7.96 19.95 -8.21
CA ASN A 209 7.43 20.33 -6.91
C ASN A 209 8.17 21.58 -6.37
N PRO A 210 7.46 22.67 -6.02
CA PRO A 210 8.07 23.92 -5.54
C PRO A 210 8.67 23.83 -4.12
N ALA A 211 8.30 22.82 -3.33
CA ALA A 211 8.78 22.62 -1.96
C ALA A 211 10.18 22.01 -1.90
N ILE A 212 10.77 21.64 -3.05
CA ILE A 212 12.11 21.06 -3.12
C ILE A 212 13.01 21.80 -4.11
N THR A 213 14.29 21.86 -3.77
CA THR A 213 15.37 22.31 -4.66
C THR A 213 15.66 21.25 -5.74
N ALA A 214 16.38 21.64 -6.80
CA ALA A 214 16.85 20.71 -7.84
C ALA A 214 17.74 19.56 -7.31
N THR A 215 18.23 19.67 -6.08
CA THR A 215 19.02 18.66 -5.35
C THR A 215 18.18 17.79 -4.41
N GLY A 216 16.84 17.87 -4.50
CA GLY A 216 15.92 17.07 -3.67
C GLY A 216 15.91 17.45 -2.20
N ARG A 217 16.41 18.62 -1.80
CA ARG A 217 16.31 19.14 -0.42
C ARG A 217 15.15 20.10 -0.28
N LYS A 218 14.59 20.26 0.93
CA LYS A 218 13.56 21.27 1.20
C LYS A 218 13.97 22.66 0.69
N ASP A 219 13.11 23.28 -0.09
CA ASP A 219 13.23 24.68 -0.45
C ASP A 219 12.64 25.57 0.66
N PHE A 220 13.43 26.53 1.13
CA PHE A 220 13.01 27.50 2.14
C PHE A 220 12.35 28.74 1.54
N HIS A 221 12.44 28.90 0.21
CA HIS A 221 11.85 30.02 -0.53
C HIS A 221 11.04 29.50 -1.73
N PRO A 222 10.01 28.65 -1.49
CA PRO A 222 9.21 28.09 -2.57
C PRO A 222 8.51 29.20 -3.35
N VAL A 223 8.58 29.14 -4.68
CA VAL A 223 7.79 30.01 -5.53
C VAL A 223 6.32 29.59 -5.41
N PRO A 224 5.40 30.50 -5.04
CA PRO A 224 3.99 30.17 -4.93
C PRO A 224 3.45 29.64 -6.25
N LEU A 225 2.78 28.48 -6.23
CA LEU A 225 2.12 27.96 -7.41
C LEU A 225 0.94 28.86 -7.82
N PRO A 226 0.68 29.02 -9.12
CA PRO A 226 -0.54 29.67 -9.59
C PRO A 226 -1.78 28.95 -9.02
N ARG A 227 -2.86 29.70 -8.77
CA ARG A 227 -4.12 29.13 -8.24
C ARG A 227 -4.77 28.10 -9.18
N PHE A 228 -4.44 28.16 -10.46
CA PHE A 228 -4.85 27.20 -11.48
C PHE A 228 -3.60 26.60 -12.10
N ASP A 229 -3.47 25.28 -11.99
CA ASP A 229 -2.40 24.58 -12.67
C ASP A 229 -2.81 24.36 -14.13
N THR A 230 -2.26 25.18 -15.03
CA THR A 230 -2.46 25.03 -16.48
C THR A 230 -1.84 23.74 -17.02
N SER A 231 -0.98 23.06 -16.26
CA SER A 231 -0.41 21.75 -16.62
C SER A 231 -1.45 20.63 -16.65
N VAL A 232 -2.57 20.80 -15.95
CA VAL A 232 -3.74 19.90 -16.04
C VAL A 232 -4.30 19.86 -17.47
N LEU A 233 -4.14 20.95 -18.24
CA LEU A 233 -4.63 21.08 -19.61
C LEU A 233 -3.57 20.69 -20.66
N ASP A 234 -2.31 20.54 -20.25
CA ASP A 234 -1.19 20.22 -21.14
C ASP A 234 -0.60 18.84 -20.79
N LEU A 235 -1.08 17.83 -21.52
CA LEU A 235 -0.68 16.42 -21.35
C LEU A 235 0.85 16.21 -21.55
N GLU A 236 1.54 17.09 -22.29
CA GLU A 236 2.99 16.98 -22.53
C GLU A 236 3.84 17.33 -21.31
N THR A 237 3.22 17.88 -20.26
CA THR A 237 3.88 18.23 -18.99
C THR A 237 4.07 17.04 -18.06
N LYS A 238 3.34 15.93 -18.27
CA LYS A 238 3.38 14.70 -17.45
C LYS A 238 3.69 13.46 -18.32
N PRO A 239 4.88 13.37 -18.94
CA PRO A 239 5.22 12.24 -19.80
C PRO A 239 5.21 10.89 -19.05
N TRP A 240 5.59 10.89 -17.76
CA TRP A 240 5.49 9.70 -16.88
C TRP A 240 4.07 9.16 -16.72
N LYS A 241 3.04 9.99 -16.96
CA LYS A 241 1.62 9.64 -16.80
C LYS A 241 0.98 9.24 -18.14
N PHE A 242 1.37 9.89 -19.23
CA PHE A 242 0.68 9.77 -20.52
C PHE A 242 1.51 9.10 -21.61
N GLN A 243 2.83 9.03 -21.49
CA GLN A 243 3.73 8.44 -22.49
C GLN A 243 4.41 7.20 -21.94
N ASP A 244 5.17 7.37 -20.85
CA ASP A 244 5.98 6.34 -20.22
C ASP A 244 5.31 5.81 -18.95
N VAL A 245 4.14 5.17 -19.12
CA VAL A 245 3.29 4.69 -18.01
C VAL A 245 4.01 3.71 -17.06
N TYR A 246 5.03 3.01 -17.58
CA TYR A 246 5.86 2.07 -16.83
C TYR A 246 6.78 2.72 -15.80
N ALA A 247 7.02 4.04 -15.87
CA ALA A 247 8.02 4.72 -15.05
C ALA A 247 7.77 4.55 -13.54
N THR A 248 6.49 4.52 -13.13
CA THR A 248 6.11 4.35 -11.72
C THR A 248 6.31 2.91 -11.22
N THR A 249 6.28 1.92 -12.12
CA THR A 249 6.56 0.50 -11.82
C THR A 249 8.05 0.25 -11.71
N VAL A 250 8.82 0.81 -12.63
CA VAL A 250 10.29 0.76 -12.56
C VAL A 250 10.79 1.45 -11.29
N LEU A 251 10.25 2.63 -10.94
CA LEU A 251 10.60 3.31 -9.69
C LEU A 251 10.28 2.45 -8.45
N SER A 252 9.13 1.78 -8.45
CA SER A 252 8.74 0.84 -7.38
C SER A 252 9.74 -0.31 -7.24
N TRP A 253 10.11 -0.93 -8.36
CA TRP A 253 11.08 -2.01 -8.37
C TRP A 253 12.46 -1.56 -7.88
N ILE A 254 12.94 -0.38 -8.31
CA ILE A 254 14.23 0.18 -7.83
C ILE A 254 14.20 0.36 -6.31
N ILE A 255 13.13 0.92 -5.76
CA ILE A 255 13.00 1.15 -4.31
C ILE A 255 13.02 -0.16 -3.52
N SER A 256 12.46 -1.25 -4.07
CA SER A 256 12.46 -2.55 -3.38
C SER A 256 13.83 -3.24 -3.33
N GLN A 257 14.84 -2.75 -4.06
CA GLN A 257 16.17 -3.36 -4.07
C GLN A 257 17.04 -2.91 -2.90
N TYR A 258 16.76 -1.76 -2.29
CA TYR A 258 17.58 -1.25 -1.18
C TYR A 258 17.42 -2.09 0.09
N ARG A 259 18.54 -2.55 0.65
CA ARG A 259 18.61 -3.21 1.95
C ARG A 259 19.22 -2.26 2.99
N ALA A 260 19.10 -2.64 4.27
CA ALA A 260 19.69 -1.87 5.37
C ALA A 260 21.22 -1.70 5.27
N THR A 261 21.90 -2.61 4.57
CA THR A 261 23.36 -2.58 4.31
C THR A 261 23.76 -1.50 3.31
N ASP A 262 22.85 -1.09 2.42
CA ASP A 262 23.17 -0.30 1.22
C ASP A 262 23.01 1.21 1.47
N ARG A 263 23.19 1.62 2.74
CA ARG A 263 22.95 2.98 3.21
C ARG A 263 23.63 4.04 2.35
N VAL A 264 24.87 3.80 1.92
CA VAL A 264 25.66 4.76 1.15
C VAL A 264 25.00 5.03 -0.20
N HIS A 265 24.65 3.97 -0.94
CA HIS A 265 23.98 4.08 -2.24
C HIS A 265 22.57 4.66 -2.11
N LEU A 266 21.83 4.27 -1.05
CA LEU A 266 20.53 4.86 -0.78
C LEU A 266 20.62 6.38 -0.59
N GLU A 267 21.55 6.85 0.26
CA GLU A 267 21.72 8.28 0.52
C GLU A 267 22.18 9.07 -0.71
N GLU A 268 22.97 8.45 -1.58
CA GLU A 268 23.43 9.03 -2.86
C GLU A 268 22.29 9.13 -3.89
N HIS A 269 21.47 8.08 -4.02
CA HIS A 269 20.34 8.05 -4.94
C HIS A 269 19.11 8.80 -4.42
N PHE A 270 19.03 9.09 -3.11
CA PHE A 270 17.90 9.75 -2.47
C PHE A 270 17.40 11.02 -3.19
N PRO A 271 18.28 11.96 -3.63
CA PRO A 271 17.87 13.14 -4.40
C PRO A 271 17.22 12.85 -5.75
N LEU A 272 17.46 11.67 -6.33
CA LEU A 272 16.88 11.25 -7.62
C LEU A 272 15.50 10.61 -7.44
N LEU A 273 15.27 9.96 -6.29
CA LEU A 273 14.02 9.27 -5.96
C LEU A 273 12.95 10.23 -5.44
N VAL A 274 13.32 11.11 -4.52
CA VAL A 274 12.38 11.97 -3.78
C VAL A 274 11.51 12.85 -4.70
N PRO A 275 12.04 13.53 -5.73
CA PRO A 275 11.22 14.36 -6.60
C PRO A 275 10.10 13.58 -7.28
N ALA A 276 10.39 12.39 -7.82
CA ALA A 276 9.40 11.57 -8.49
C ALA A 276 8.31 11.09 -7.52
N ILE A 277 8.69 10.69 -6.30
CA ILE A 277 7.73 10.26 -5.29
C ILE A 277 6.81 11.42 -4.85
N LEU A 278 7.36 12.61 -4.63
CA LEU A 278 6.57 13.79 -4.29
C LEU A 278 5.61 14.19 -5.43
N THR A 279 6.09 14.18 -6.68
CA THR A 279 5.23 14.42 -7.84
C THR A 279 4.03 13.47 -7.89
N LEU A 280 4.21 12.19 -7.51
CA LEU A 280 3.10 11.23 -7.46
C LEU A 280 2.09 11.55 -6.33
N ILE A 281 2.57 11.97 -5.15
CA ILE A 281 1.71 12.36 -4.02
C ILE A 281 0.91 13.63 -4.35
N ASP A 282 1.52 14.57 -5.06
CA ASP A 282 0.90 15.84 -5.41
C ASP A 282 -0.05 15.73 -6.62
N ASP A 283 0.00 14.66 -7.41
CA ASP A 283 -0.83 14.50 -8.61
C ASP A 283 -2.34 14.50 -8.29
N ASP A 284 -3.16 14.94 -9.24
CA ASP A 284 -4.61 15.05 -9.07
C ASP A 284 -5.33 13.68 -9.05
N SER A 285 -4.72 12.63 -9.62
CA SER A 285 -5.33 11.30 -9.68
C SER A 285 -5.00 10.48 -8.42
N LEU A 286 -6.06 9.96 -7.78
CA LEU A 286 -6.01 9.24 -6.51
C LEU A 286 -5.18 7.94 -6.57
N PRO A 287 -5.22 7.13 -7.66
CA PRO A 287 -4.29 6.02 -7.84
C PRO A 287 -2.81 6.41 -7.72
N PHE A 288 -2.41 7.53 -8.33
CA PHE A 288 -1.01 8.00 -8.25
C PHE A 288 -0.67 8.52 -6.85
N LYS A 289 -1.59 9.24 -6.18
CA LYS A 289 -1.41 9.64 -4.77
C LYS A 289 -1.18 8.43 -3.86
N THR A 290 -1.99 7.38 -4.05
CA THR A 290 -1.91 6.12 -3.31
C THR A 290 -0.58 5.42 -3.57
N ARG A 291 -0.18 5.35 -4.84
CA ARG A 291 1.12 4.79 -5.26
C ARG A 291 2.29 5.55 -4.66
N GLY A 292 2.24 6.89 -4.65
CA GLY A 292 3.22 7.75 -4.00
C GLY A 292 3.37 7.46 -2.51
N CYS A 293 2.25 7.36 -1.78
CA CYS A 293 2.26 7.01 -0.35
C CYS A 293 2.88 5.63 -0.08
N ASN A 294 2.56 4.63 -0.92
CA ASN A 294 3.14 3.29 -0.83
C ASN A 294 4.66 3.30 -1.12
N LEU A 295 5.11 4.08 -2.11
CA LEU A 295 6.53 4.21 -2.44
C LEU A 295 7.33 4.87 -1.32
N VAL A 296 6.80 5.93 -0.68
CA VAL A 296 7.42 6.51 0.51
C VAL A 296 7.54 5.47 1.61
N SER A 297 6.45 4.74 1.90
CA SER A 297 6.45 3.72 2.95
C SER A 297 7.52 2.66 2.71
N ARG A 298 7.67 2.18 1.47
CA ARG A 298 8.72 1.21 1.09
C ARG A 298 10.13 1.80 1.21
N LEU A 299 10.33 3.04 0.78
CA LEU A 299 11.63 3.72 0.87
C LEU A 299 12.08 3.95 2.33
N LEU A 300 11.12 4.11 3.25
CA LEU A 300 11.42 4.33 4.67
C LEU A 300 11.91 3.08 5.40
N ILE A 301 11.54 1.87 4.95
CA ILE A 301 11.97 0.61 5.58
C ILE A 301 13.51 0.52 5.68
N PRO A 302 14.28 0.58 4.57
CA PRO A 302 15.73 0.51 4.65
C PRO A 302 16.35 1.71 5.39
N ILE A 303 15.72 2.90 5.35
CA ILE A 303 16.18 4.09 6.10
C ILE A 303 16.06 3.88 7.61
N GLN A 304 14.96 3.26 8.05
CA GLN A 304 14.71 2.94 9.45
C GLN A 304 15.68 1.86 9.92
N ASP A 305 15.82 0.78 9.15
CA ASP A 305 16.68 -0.35 9.50
C ASP A 305 18.16 0.02 9.51
N SER A 306 18.61 0.84 8.57
CA SER A 306 19.99 1.36 8.51
C SER A 306 20.25 2.51 9.49
N LYS A 307 19.21 2.99 10.20
CA LYS A 307 19.23 4.17 11.06
C LYS A 307 19.82 5.42 10.38
N SER A 308 19.47 5.66 9.12
CA SER A 308 19.94 6.84 8.39
C SER A 308 19.19 8.10 8.86
N ASP A 309 19.94 9.20 9.06
CA ASP A 309 19.42 10.52 9.44
C ASP A 309 19.08 11.40 8.21
N ILE A 310 19.10 10.83 7.00
CA ILE A 310 18.94 11.54 5.72
C ILE A 310 17.71 12.44 5.67
N LEU A 311 16.54 11.97 6.15
CA LEU A 311 15.28 12.73 6.16
C LEU A 311 15.39 14.03 6.96
N ARG A 312 16.09 13.99 8.09
CA ARG A 312 16.26 15.15 8.97
C ARG A 312 17.34 16.07 8.41
N ARG A 313 18.47 15.53 7.96
CA ARG A 313 19.56 16.30 7.33
C ARG A 313 19.10 17.08 6.11
N THR A 314 18.13 16.56 5.37
CA THR A 314 17.55 17.19 4.17
C THR A 314 16.27 17.99 4.43
N ASN A 315 15.76 17.97 5.68
CA ASN A 315 14.47 18.54 6.09
C ASN A 315 13.24 18.00 5.30
N LEU A 316 13.40 16.85 4.64
CA LEU A 316 12.35 16.24 3.83
C LEU A 316 11.23 15.62 4.65
N SER A 317 11.45 15.32 5.94
CA SER A 317 10.37 14.87 6.84
C SER A 317 9.18 15.82 6.81
N SER A 318 9.43 17.13 6.84
CA SER A 318 8.37 18.15 6.77
C SER A 318 7.75 18.27 5.38
N VAL A 319 8.53 18.07 4.32
CA VAL A 319 8.05 18.16 2.94
C VAL A 319 7.08 17.01 2.63
N PHE A 320 7.44 15.77 3.02
CA PHE A 320 6.53 14.64 2.87
C PHE A 320 5.29 14.77 3.76
N GLU A 321 5.44 15.29 4.99
CA GLU A 321 4.30 15.57 5.86
C GLU A 321 3.33 16.57 5.19
N ASP A 322 3.84 17.67 4.64
CA ASP A 322 3.04 18.70 3.97
C ASP A 322 2.38 18.17 2.68
N ALA A 323 3.02 17.25 1.96
CA ALA A 323 2.46 16.61 0.76
C ALA A 323 1.37 15.56 1.07
N ILE A 324 1.53 14.76 2.14
CA ILE A 324 0.59 13.68 2.48
C ILE A 324 -0.64 14.21 3.24
N ARG A 325 -0.51 15.25 4.06
CA ARG A 325 -1.63 15.77 4.87
C ARG A 325 -2.89 16.13 4.05
N PRO A 326 -2.79 16.77 2.87
CA PRO A 326 -3.95 16.99 1.99
C PRO A 326 -4.67 15.71 1.58
N CYS A 327 -3.95 14.58 1.40
CA CYS A 327 -4.55 13.30 1.05
C CYS A 327 -5.47 12.76 2.15
N LEU A 328 -5.25 13.15 3.42
CA LEU A 328 -6.09 12.74 4.55
C LEU A 328 -7.49 13.37 4.53
N LEU A 329 -7.72 14.36 3.65
CA LEU A 329 -9.00 15.05 3.47
C LEU A 329 -9.80 14.51 2.28
N SER A 330 -9.29 13.50 1.56
CA SER A 330 -9.99 12.80 0.49
C SER A 330 -11.07 11.89 1.07
N LEU A 331 -12.22 12.49 1.38
CA LEU A 331 -13.38 11.84 2.00
C LEU A 331 -14.63 11.99 1.10
N PRO A 332 -15.64 11.12 1.26
CA PRO A 332 -17.00 11.39 0.79
C PRO A 332 -17.48 12.70 1.43
N THR A 333 -18.22 13.61 0.78
CA THR A 333 -19.14 13.54 -0.37
C THR A 333 -18.55 13.78 -1.76
N ILE A 334 -17.28 14.18 -1.83
CA ILE A 334 -16.59 14.56 -3.08
C ILE A 334 -15.80 13.38 -3.66
N THR A 335 -15.20 12.56 -2.79
CA THR A 335 -14.43 11.38 -3.18
C THR A 335 -15.27 10.11 -2.97
N PRO A 336 -15.35 9.18 -3.93
CA PRO A 336 -16.02 7.90 -3.74
C PRO A 336 -15.46 7.12 -2.54
N GLU A 337 -16.28 6.26 -1.93
CA GLU A 337 -15.88 5.51 -0.73
C GLU A 337 -14.67 4.60 -0.99
N ASP A 338 -14.69 3.81 -2.07
CA ASP A 338 -13.60 2.88 -2.40
C ASP A 338 -12.27 3.60 -2.64
N ASP A 339 -12.30 4.73 -3.35
CA ASP A 339 -11.11 5.55 -3.59
C ASP A 339 -10.59 6.18 -2.30
N SER A 340 -11.49 6.65 -1.43
CA SER A 340 -11.14 7.19 -0.11
C SER A 340 -10.48 6.11 0.77
N ILE A 341 -11.05 4.91 0.79
CA ILE A 341 -10.49 3.77 1.53
C ILE A 341 -9.09 3.43 1.02
N SER A 342 -8.93 3.32 -0.31
CA SER A 342 -7.65 2.99 -0.95
C SER A 342 -6.56 4.02 -0.58
N LEU A 343 -6.85 5.31 -0.74
CA LEU A 343 -5.89 6.37 -0.46
C LEU A 343 -5.58 6.49 1.04
N LEU A 344 -6.58 6.49 1.91
CA LEU A 344 -6.37 6.69 3.36
C LEU A 344 -5.64 5.50 3.99
N SER A 345 -5.90 4.28 3.51
CA SER A 345 -5.18 3.07 3.94
C SER A 345 -3.69 3.13 3.60
N ALA A 346 -3.28 3.88 2.58
CA ALA A 346 -1.87 4.11 2.26
C ALA A 346 -1.31 5.38 2.94
N ALA A 347 -2.08 6.46 2.99
CA ALA A 347 -1.62 7.78 3.46
C ALA A 347 -1.37 7.83 4.98
N TYR A 348 -2.25 7.24 5.80
CA TYR A 348 -2.06 7.23 7.26
C TYR A 348 -0.81 6.45 7.67
N PRO A 349 -0.58 5.20 7.20
CA PRO A 349 0.66 4.47 7.50
C PRO A 349 1.91 5.16 6.98
N ALA A 350 1.86 5.77 5.78
CA ALA A 350 2.98 6.52 5.24
C ALA A 350 3.36 7.70 6.15
N LEU A 351 2.36 8.51 6.55
CA LEU A 351 2.58 9.63 7.46
C LEU A 351 3.15 9.17 8.80
N LEU A 352 2.58 8.13 9.41
CA LEU A 352 3.08 7.60 10.67
C LEU A 352 4.50 7.06 10.54
N SER A 353 4.84 6.39 9.44
CA SER A 353 6.18 5.87 9.18
C SER A 353 7.21 7.00 9.05
N ILE A 354 6.87 8.11 8.38
CA ILE A 354 7.73 9.31 8.30
C ILE A 354 7.98 9.86 9.71
N LEU A 355 6.92 10.04 10.49
CA LEU A 355 7.00 10.60 11.84
C LEU A 355 7.84 9.71 12.77
N LYS A 356 7.63 8.39 12.72
CA LYS A 356 8.40 7.39 13.49
C LYS A 356 9.87 7.39 13.10
N THR A 357 10.17 7.32 11.81
CA THR A 357 11.54 7.31 11.29
C THR A 357 12.30 8.58 11.70
N ASN A 358 11.64 9.74 11.58
CA ASN A 358 12.22 11.02 11.99
C ASN A 358 12.46 11.11 13.51
N ALA A 359 11.61 10.47 14.32
CA ALA A 359 11.76 10.44 15.77
C ALA A 359 12.87 9.48 16.23
N GLN A 360 12.99 8.31 15.59
CA GLN A 360 13.92 7.24 15.97
C GLN A 360 15.37 7.51 15.49
N ASN A 361 15.54 8.05 14.28
CA ASN A 361 16.88 8.26 13.70
C ASN A 361 17.53 9.59 14.11
N SER A 362 16.96 10.29 15.10
CA SER A 362 17.45 11.59 15.56
C SER A 362 18.54 11.44 16.63
N PHE A 363 19.79 11.25 16.21
CA PHE A 363 20.92 11.10 17.14
C PHE A 363 21.38 12.40 17.82
N THR A 364 21.04 13.57 17.24
CA THR A 364 21.53 14.87 17.75
C THR A 364 20.56 15.59 18.69
N ILE A 365 19.35 15.07 18.89
CA ILE A 365 18.36 15.62 19.83
C ILE A 365 18.19 14.62 20.97
N PRO A 366 18.10 15.06 22.23
CA PRO A 366 17.74 14.18 23.35
C PRO A 366 16.47 13.37 23.05
N PRO A 367 16.44 12.06 23.37
CA PRO A 367 15.32 11.18 23.01
C PRO A 367 13.98 11.65 23.60
N GLN A 368 13.99 12.33 24.74
CA GLN A 368 12.79 12.90 25.36
C GLN A 368 12.16 13.98 24.46
N ILE A 369 12.96 14.92 23.96
CA ILE A 369 12.48 16.01 23.09
C ILE A 369 11.98 15.43 21.75
N SER A 370 12.68 14.44 21.19
CA SER A 370 12.24 13.74 19.98
C SER A 370 10.88 13.07 20.18
N LYS A 371 10.68 12.40 21.33
CA LYS A 371 9.42 11.76 21.69
C LYS A 371 8.29 12.78 21.89
N GLU A 372 8.55 13.92 22.52
CA GLU A 372 7.57 14.99 22.69
C GLU A 372 7.12 15.59 21.34
N LEU A 373 8.07 15.82 20.42
CA LEU A 373 7.77 16.28 19.06
C LEU A 373 6.94 15.24 18.30
N TYR A 374 7.29 13.96 18.40
CA TYR A 374 6.52 12.87 17.81
C TYR A 374 5.09 12.85 18.33
N ILE A 375 4.91 12.88 19.65
CA ILE A 375 3.60 12.93 20.33
C ILE A 375 2.79 14.14 19.85
N SER A 376 3.42 15.31 19.75
CA SER A 376 2.76 16.53 19.25
C SER A 376 2.27 16.37 17.80
N ARG A 377 3.05 15.72 16.93
CA ARG A 377 2.70 15.52 15.51
C ARG A 377 1.60 14.48 15.32
N ILE A 378 1.63 13.35 16.03
CA ILE A 378 0.54 12.37 15.96
C ILE A 378 -0.74 12.89 16.62
N THR A 379 -0.62 13.70 17.68
CA THR A 379 -1.75 14.43 18.27
C THR A 379 -2.41 15.36 17.25
N LYS A 380 -1.60 16.05 16.45
CA LYS A 380 -2.09 16.90 15.36
C LYS A 380 -2.93 16.08 14.37
N THR A 381 -2.41 14.93 13.93
CA THR A 381 -3.13 14.02 13.03
C THR A 381 -4.44 13.49 13.64
N LEU A 382 -4.46 13.17 14.94
CA LEU A 382 -5.68 12.75 15.62
C LEU A 382 -6.76 13.85 15.60
N ARG A 383 -6.39 15.09 15.98
CA ARG A 383 -7.34 16.19 16.18
C ARG A 383 -7.74 16.92 14.90
N GLU A 384 -6.83 17.08 13.95
CA GLU A 384 -7.09 17.83 12.72
C GLU A 384 -7.60 16.94 11.59
N ASN A 385 -7.29 15.63 11.63
CA ASN A 385 -7.66 14.70 10.56
C ASN A 385 -8.61 13.61 11.07
N LEU A 386 -8.18 12.68 11.93
CA LEU A 386 -8.98 11.47 12.24
C LEU A 386 -10.33 11.77 12.90
N ILE A 387 -10.36 12.50 14.02
CA ILE A 387 -11.60 12.78 14.76
C ILE A 387 -12.59 13.58 13.88
N PRO A 388 -12.18 14.70 13.25
CA PRO A 388 -13.06 15.43 12.34
C PRO A 388 -13.51 14.60 11.14
N SER A 389 -12.64 13.79 10.54
CA SER A 389 -12.99 12.95 9.39
C SER A 389 -14.05 11.92 9.77
N PHE A 390 -13.93 11.30 10.94
CA PHE A 390 -14.92 10.35 11.43
C PHE A 390 -16.28 11.03 11.67
N HIS A 391 -16.29 12.21 12.28
CA HIS A 391 -17.53 12.99 12.46
C HIS A 391 -18.09 13.54 11.14
N HIS A 392 -17.26 13.77 10.12
CA HIS A 392 -17.73 14.21 8.80
C HIS A 392 -18.51 13.10 8.09
N ILE A 393 -17.98 11.88 8.13
CA ILE A 393 -18.60 10.72 7.46
C ILE A 393 -19.66 10.02 8.31
N SER A 394 -19.76 10.36 9.60
CA SER A 394 -20.73 9.80 10.54
C SER A 394 -21.65 10.90 11.01
N SER A 395 -22.95 10.80 10.73
CA SER A 395 -23.89 11.86 11.08
C SER A 395 -24.41 11.67 12.50
N THR A 396 -24.04 12.58 13.41
CA THR A 396 -24.90 12.94 14.55
C THR A 396 -25.91 13.97 14.05
N ASN A 397 -26.98 13.52 13.41
CA ASN A 397 -27.99 14.42 12.86
C ASN A 397 -28.58 15.28 14.00
N THR A 398 -28.24 16.57 14.05
CA THR A 398 -28.90 17.56 14.93
C THR A 398 -30.15 18.17 14.28
N THR A 399 -30.46 17.80 13.03
CA THR A 399 -31.49 18.44 12.19
C THR A 399 -32.75 17.60 11.95
N PHE A 400 -32.77 16.32 12.37
CA PHE A 400 -33.99 15.50 12.37
C PHE A 400 -34.38 15.18 13.81
N SER A 401 -35.40 15.89 14.30
CA SER A 401 -35.98 15.88 15.65
C SER A 401 -36.65 14.55 16.07
N SER A 402 -36.18 13.39 15.61
CA SER A 402 -36.84 12.10 15.90
C SER A 402 -35.93 10.87 15.94
N ALA A 403 -34.64 10.95 15.60
CA ALA A 403 -33.71 9.82 15.75
C ALA A 403 -32.59 10.16 16.75
N SER A 404 -32.59 9.53 17.92
CA SER A 404 -31.59 9.72 19.00
C SER A 404 -30.27 8.98 18.78
N PHE A 405 -30.04 8.41 17.59
CA PHE A 405 -28.91 7.51 17.32
C PHE A 405 -28.04 8.02 16.15
N SER A 406 -26.74 7.71 16.19
CA SER A 406 -25.80 8.11 15.13
C SER A 406 -25.99 7.29 13.86
N SER A 407 -25.73 7.90 12.70
CA SER A 407 -25.80 7.24 11.39
C SER A 407 -24.41 7.06 10.80
N PHE A 408 -24.15 5.88 10.22
CA PHE A 408 -22.89 5.51 9.57
C PHE A 408 -23.13 5.17 8.09
N PRO A 409 -23.27 6.16 7.20
CA PRO A 409 -23.49 5.92 5.77
C PRO A 409 -22.30 5.23 5.07
N TYR A 410 -21.08 5.38 5.61
CA TYR A 410 -19.85 4.78 5.06
C TYR A 410 -19.16 3.88 6.11
N PRO A 411 -19.79 2.75 6.50
CA PRO A 411 -19.32 1.95 7.64
C PRO A 411 -17.96 1.29 7.39
N ARG A 412 -17.60 0.99 6.12
CA ARG A 412 -16.27 0.46 5.76
C ARG A 412 -15.20 1.52 5.99
N LEU A 413 -15.44 2.75 5.53
CA LEU A 413 -14.51 3.86 5.76
C LEU A 413 -14.41 4.24 7.25
N SER A 414 -15.52 4.28 7.98
CA SER A 414 -15.51 4.49 9.43
C SER A 414 -14.67 3.44 10.16
N THR A 415 -14.74 2.17 9.73
CA THR A 415 -13.89 1.09 10.27
C THR A 415 -12.40 1.37 10.07
N VAL A 416 -11.99 1.81 8.87
CA VAL A 416 -10.60 2.16 8.56
C VAL A 416 -10.10 3.30 9.47
N LEU A 417 -10.92 4.34 9.67
CA LEU A 417 -10.55 5.46 10.54
C LEU A 417 -10.40 5.03 12.01
N LEU A 418 -11.28 4.16 12.52
CA LEU A 418 -11.17 3.63 13.89
C LEU A 418 -9.88 2.82 14.09
N ASN A 419 -9.52 1.99 13.11
CA ASN A 419 -8.28 1.21 13.16
C ASN A 419 -7.05 2.13 13.20
N HIS A 420 -7.02 3.17 12.35
CA HIS A 420 -5.94 4.17 12.40
C HIS A 420 -5.91 4.96 13.70
N MET A 421 -7.08 5.32 14.26
CA MET A 421 -7.15 5.91 15.60
C MET A 421 -6.51 4.98 16.63
N SER A 422 -6.89 3.69 16.65
CA SER A 422 -6.34 2.71 17.60
C SER A 422 -4.81 2.73 17.62
N HIS A 423 -4.16 2.66 16.45
CA HIS A 423 -2.70 2.73 16.33
C HIS A 423 -2.12 4.04 16.88
N ILE A 424 -2.77 5.19 16.61
CA ILE A 424 -2.32 6.48 17.14
C ILE A 424 -2.48 6.55 18.67
N LEU A 425 -3.56 6.01 19.22
CA LEU A 425 -3.79 6.01 20.67
C LEU A 425 -2.77 5.12 21.40
N LEU A 426 -2.38 4.00 20.81
CA LEU A 426 -1.28 3.17 21.32
C LEU A 426 0.05 3.95 21.34
N ASP A 427 0.36 4.68 20.28
CA ASP A 427 1.58 5.50 20.20
C ASP A 427 1.55 6.73 21.13
N LEU A 428 0.37 7.32 21.38
CA LEU A 428 0.19 8.45 22.29
C LEU A 428 0.39 8.06 23.76
N GLY A 429 0.12 6.80 24.12
CA GLY A 429 0.22 6.32 25.49
C GLY A 429 -0.66 7.15 26.45
N ILE A 430 -0.10 7.50 27.61
CA ILE A 430 -0.78 8.27 28.66
C ILE A 430 -1.40 9.60 28.19
N HIS A 431 -0.90 10.18 27.10
CA HIS A 431 -1.46 11.42 26.54
C HIS A 431 -2.88 11.26 25.99
N THR A 432 -3.33 10.02 25.74
CA THR A 432 -4.72 9.67 25.41
C THR A 432 -5.73 10.23 26.43
N THR A 433 -5.34 10.31 27.71
CA THR A 433 -6.20 10.85 28.79
C THR A 433 -6.74 12.26 28.53
N LYS A 434 -6.07 13.05 27.69
CA LYS A 434 -6.48 14.42 27.32
C LYS A 434 -7.65 14.45 26.35
N TYR A 435 -7.88 13.36 25.61
CA TYR A 435 -8.82 13.30 24.48
C TYR A 435 -10.04 12.42 24.77
N LEU A 436 -10.17 11.91 26.02
CA LEU A 436 -11.31 11.08 26.42
C LEU A 436 -12.66 11.76 26.13
N GLN A 437 -12.75 13.08 26.29
CA GLN A 437 -13.98 13.83 26.03
C GLN A 437 -14.41 13.81 24.56
N GLU A 438 -13.47 13.68 23.62
CA GLU A 438 -13.76 13.60 22.19
C GLU A 438 -13.96 12.14 21.75
N ILE A 439 -13.18 11.21 22.31
CA ILE A 439 -13.15 9.80 21.89
C ILE A 439 -14.30 8.97 22.50
N ILE A 440 -14.64 9.18 23.77
CA ILE A 440 -15.67 8.35 24.44
C ILE A 440 -17.05 8.54 23.81
N PRO A 441 -17.53 9.77 23.51
CA PRO A 441 -18.82 9.94 22.84
C PRO A 441 -18.87 9.27 21.46
N LEU A 442 -17.76 9.31 20.71
CA LEU A 442 -17.60 8.65 19.42
C LEU A 442 -17.71 7.12 19.55
N LEU A 443 -17.02 6.54 20.54
CA LEU A 443 -17.10 5.10 20.82
C LEU A 443 -18.50 4.68 21.29
N TYR A 444 -19.09 5.46 22.20
CA TYR A 444 -20.43 5.22 22.70
C TYR A 444 -21.44 5.18 21.55
N SER A 445 -21.42 6.18 20.67
CA SER A 445 -22.38 6.28 19.57
C SER A 445 -22.20 5.18 18.51
N THR A 446 -20.97 4.69 18.35
CA THR A 446 -20.68 3.57 17.45
C THR A 446 -21.16 2.24 18.01
N LEU A 447 -20.85 1.94 19.28
CA LEU A 447 -21.18 0.66 19.92
C LEU A 447 -22.66 0.54 20.29
N SER A 448 -23.32 1.65 20.65
CA SER A 448 -24.75 1.66 21.01
C SER A 448 -25.69 1.72 19.79
N ASN A 449 -25.14 1.75 18.56
CA ASN A 449 -25.96 1.87 17.37
C ASN A 449 -26.83 0.61 17.15
N PRO A 450 -28.17 0.73 17.07
CA PRO A 450 -29.06 -0.41 16.84
C PRO A 450 -28.84 -1.12 15.51
N PHE A 451 -28.21 -0.46 14.53
CA PHE A 451 -27.89 -1.04 13.23
C PHE A 451 -26.42 -1.47 13.12
N GLY A 452 -25.67 -1.46 14.22
CA GLY A 452 -24.24 -1.81 14.22
C GLY A 452 -23.98 -3.24 13.74
N THR A 453 -24.89 -4.17 14.03
CA THR A 453 -24.78 -5.59 13.62
C THR A 453 -24.86 -5.80 12.10
N ALA A 454 -25.37 -4.82 11.34
CA ALA A 454 -25.37 -4.85 9.88
C ALA A 454 -23.96 -4.72 9.27
N HIS A 455 -23.02 -4.09 9.99
CA HIS A 455 -21.61 -4.06 9.61
C HIS A 455 -20.70 -4.34 10.82
N PRO A 456 -20.57 -5.62 11.23
CA PRO A 456 -19.80 -6.00 12.42
C PRO A 456 -18.34 -5.53 12.46
N PRO A 457 -17.60 -5.39 11.32
CA PRO A 457 -16.25 -4.84 11.34
C PRO A 457 -16.14 -3.45 11.99
N LEU A 458 -17.17 -2.61 11.88
CA LEU A 458 -17.20 -1.30 12.53
C LEU A 458 -17.22 -1.43 14.06
N LEU A 459 -18.02 -2.37 14.58
CA LEU A 459 -18.10 -2.64 16.01
C LEU A 459 -16.79 -3.24 16.53
N LEU A 460 -16.17 -4.16 15.79
CA LEU A 460 -14.85 -4.71 16.13
C LEU A 460 -13.75 -3.64 16.13
N GLY A 461 -13.78 -2.71 15.17
CA GLY A 461 -12.87 -1.56 15.13
C GLY A 461 -13.08 -0.63 16.35
N ALA A 462 -14.33 -0.39 16.74
CA ALA A 462 -14.66 0.39 17.92
C ALA A 462 -14.21 -0.28 19.23
N ILE A 463 -14.35 -1.61 19.35
CA ILE A 463 -13.83 -2.37 20.49
C ILE A 463 -12.30 -2.36 20.51
N SER A 464 -11.64 -2.43 19.35
CA SER A 464 -10.18 -2.31 19.29
C SER A 464 -9.71 -0.94 19.79
N LEU A 465 -10.39 0.12 19.39
CA LEU A 465 -10.11 1.48 19.87
C LEU A 465 -10.43 1.64 21.37
N ILE A 466 -11.53 1.07 21.90
CA ILE A 466 -11.85 1.16 23.32
C ILE A 466 -10.83 0.42 24.19
N ARG A 467 -10.29 -0.72 23.72
CA ARG A 467 -9.17 -1.39 24.39
C ARG A 467 -7.95 -0.49 24.45
N ALA A 468 -7.59 0.14 23.32
CA ALA A 468 -6.49 1.11 23.30
C ALA A 468 -6.72 2.26 24.28
N VAL A 469 -7.95 2.77 24.40
CA VAL A 469 -8.33 3.78 25.41
C VAL A 469 -8.16 3.24 26.83
N ILE A 470 -8.67 2.04 27.15
CA ILE A 470 -8.57 1.47 28.49
C ILE A 470 -7.10 1.28 28.90
N MET A 471 -6.27 0.71 28.03
CA MET A 471 -4.84 0.48 28.31
C MET A 471 -4.09 1.79 28.56
N ASN A 472 -4.33 2.81 27.74
CA ASN A 472 -3.52 4.03 27.73
C ASN A 472 -4.07 5.15 28.62
N ALA A 473 -5.38 5.16 28.90
CA ALA A 473 -6.04 6.21 29.67
C ALA A 473 -6.59 5.77 31.03
N HIS A 474 -6.18 4.58 31.50
CA HIS A 474 -6.57 4.04 32.80
C HIS A 474 -6.54 5.05 33.98
N PRO A 475 -5.62 6.04 34.10
CA PRO A 475 -5.62 6.94 35.25
C PRO A 475 -6.80 7.91 35.31
N ARG A 476 -7.50 8.14 34.19
CA ARG A 476 -8.67 9.03 34.12
C ARG A 476 -9.93 8.32 33.62
N LEU A 477 -9.85 7.00 33.42
CA LEU A 477 -10.92 6.18 32.86
C LEU A 477 -12.14 6.09 33.78
N TRP A 478 -11.93 6.15 35.10
CA TRP A 478 -12.99 6.04 36.12
C TRP A 478 -14.15 7.02 35.92
N ARG A 479 -13.89 8.20 35.34
CA ARG A 479 -14.89 9.22 35.06
C ARG A 479 -15.85 8.85 33.94
N TRP A 480 -15.41 7.98 33.03
CA TRP A 480 -16.11 7.58 31.80
C TRP A 480 -16.64 6.15 31.86
N ARG A 481 -16.54 5.50 33.04
CA ARG A 481 -16.90 4.09 33.20
C ARG A 481 -18.38 3.83 32.90
N GLY A 482 -19.26 4.77 33.26
CA GLY A 482 -20.71 4.64 33.03
C GLY A 482 -21.05 4.65 31.55
N GLU A 483 -20.46 5.57 30.78
CA GLU A 483 -20.63 5.64 29.33
C GLU A 483 -20.06 4.40 28.66
N ILE A 484 -18.87 3.93 29.06
CA ILE A 484 -18.28 2.72 28.49
C ILE A 484 -19.14 1.48 28.77
N LEU A 485 -19.62 1.31 30.02
CA LEU A 485 -20.50 0.21 30.38
C LEU A 485 -21.82 0.27 29.62
N GLY A 486 -22.42 1.47 29.50
CA GLY A 486 -23.63 1.66 28.70
C GLY A 486 -23.44 1.27 27.23
N ALA A 487 -22.29 1.62 26.65
CA ALA A 487 -21.93 1.22 25.29
C ALA A 487 -21.78 -0.30 25.15
N PHE A 488 -21.15 -0.98 26.11
CA PHE A 488 -21.02 -2.44 26.12
C PHE A 488 -22.37 -3.14 26.26
N CYS A 489 -23.22 -2.70 27.19
CA CYS A 489 -24.56 -3.26 27.36
C CYS A 489 -25.39 -3.11 26.09
N ALA A 490 -25.44 -1.90 25.51
CA ALA A 490 -26.20 -1.66 24.28
C ALA A 490 -25.71 -2.53 23.12
N CYS A 491 -24.38 -2.58 22.90
CA CYS A 491 -23.79 -3.41 21.85
C CYS A 491 -24.11 -4.90 22.06
N TRP A 492 -23.99 -5.39 23.29
CA TRP A 492 -24.27 -6.78 23.65
C TRP A 492 -25.72 -7.17 23.39
N LEU A 493 -26.67 -6.32 23.77
CA LEU A 493 -28.10 -6.55 23.52
C LEU A 493 -28.41 -6.64 22.03
N HIS A 494 -27.89 -5.70 21.22
CA HIS A 494 -28.07 -5.73 19.76
C HIS A 494 -27.50 -7.01 19.12
N VAL A 495 -26.37 -7.49 19.64
CA VAL A 495 -25.75 -8.74 19.15
C VAL A 495 -26.59 -9.97 19.49
N ILE A 496 -27.17 -10.01 20.70
CA ILE A 496 -28.04 -11.11 21.11
C ILE A 496 -29.35 -11.12 20.32
N ASP A 497 -29.91 -9.94 20.06
CA ASP A 497 -31.10 -9.79 19.22
C ASP A 497 -30.85 -10.33 17.80
N GLU A 498 -29.72 -9.96 17.17
CA GLU A 498 -29.32 -10.48 15.85
C GLU A 498 -29.08 -12.01 15.87
N GLU A 499 -28.41 -12.55 16.90
CA GLU A 499 -28.24 -14.00 17.07
C GLU A 499 -29.60 -14.72 17.18
N GLY A 500 -30.56 -14.14 17.90
CA GLY A 500 -31.93 -14.62 18.00
C GLY A 500 -32.64 -14.64 16.65
N GLU A 501 -32.52 -13.56 15.86
CA GLU A 501 -33.08 -13.48 14.52
C GLU A 501 -32.45 -14.49 13.54
N ILE A 502 -31.13 -14.70 13.61
CA ILE A 502 -30.43 -15.73 12.84
C ILE A 502 -30.93 -17.13 13.23
N ALA A 503 -31.06 -17.41 14.53
CA ALA A 503 -31.57 -18.69 15.01
C ALA A 503 -33.01 -18.95 14.56
N ASP A 504 -33.87 -17.93 14.56
CA ASP A 504 -35.25 -18.04 14.09
C ASP A 504 -35.36 -18.21 12.57
N ARG A 505 -34.49 -17.54 11.79
CA ARG A 505 -34.36 -17.80 10.34
C ARG A 505 -33.96 -19.24 10.05
N LYS A 506 -33.02 -19.78 10.83
CA LYS A 506 -32.58 -21.18 10.75
C LYS A 506 -33.71 -22.15 11.08
N ARG A 507 -34.48 -21.89 12.15
CA ARG A 507 -35.67 -22.71 12.52
C ARG A 507 -36.75 -22.71 11.43
N ARG A 508 -36.89 -21.61 10.68
CA ARG A 508 -37.87 -21.46 9.58
C ARG A 508 -37.38 -22.04 8.25
N ASN A 509 -36.24 -22.75 8.20
CA ASN A 509 -35.58 -23.25 6.98
C ASN A 509 -35.34 -22.15 5.92
N LYS A 510 -35.07 -20.91 6.36
CA LYS A 510 -34.76 -19.76 5.49
C LYS A 510 -33.33 -19.26 5.65
N ALA A 511 -32.47 -20.01 6.33
CA ALA A 511 -31.08 -19.63 6.53
C ALA A 511 -30.29 -19.67 5.22
N SER A 512 -29.44 -18.67 5.02
CA SER A 512 -28.47 -18.59 3.94
C SER A 512 -27.04 -18.77 4.45
N ASP A 513 -26.08 -19.05 3.55
CA ASP A 513 -24.65 -19.13 3.89
C ASP A 513 -24.13 -17.83 4.56
N SER A 514 -24.75 -16.68 4.25
CA SER A 514 -24.46 -15.40 4.90
C SER A 514 -24.85 -15.39 6.38
N ASP A 515 -25.89 -16.11 6.79
CA ASP A 515 -26.34 -16.17 8.18
C ASP A 515 -25.36 -16.99 9.04
N GLU A 516 -24.71 -18.00 8.48
CA GLU A 516 -23.65 -18.77 9.16
C GLU A 516 -22.40 -17.90 9.38
N ALA A 517 -21.96 -17.16 8.36
CA ALA A 517 -20.86 -16.21 8.49
C ALA A 517 -21.17 -15.09 9.51
N SER A 518 -22.41 -14.57 9.51
CA SER A 518 -22.86 -13.59 10.51
C SER A 518 -22.85 -14.17 11.92
N ALA A 519 -23.33 -15.41 12.13
CA ALA A 519 -23.31 -16.07 13.44
C ALA A 519 -21.89 -16.24 13.98
N VAL A 520 -20.93 -16.65 13.14
CA VAL A 520 -19.50 -16.73 13.53
C VAL A 520 -18.97 -15.35 13.93
N THR A 521 -19.35 -14.31 13.18
CA THR A 521 -18.92 -12.93 13.44
C THR A 521 -19.54 -12.37 14.74
N MET A 522 -20.80 -12.67 15.03
CA MET A 522 -21.46 -12.32 16.30
C MET A 522 -20.78 -13.01 17.48
N GLY A 523 -20.44 -14.30 17.34
CA GLY A 523 -19.67 -15.03 18.34
C GLY A 523 -18.30 -14.41 18.62
N LYS A 524 -17.60 -13.95 17.56
CA LYS A 524 -16.34 -13.18 17.71
C LYS A 524 -16.59 -11.86 18.45
N LEU A 525 -17.63 -11.12 18.08
CA LEU A 525 -17.98 -9.84 18.69
C LEU A 525 -18.29 -9.98 20.19
N LYS A 526 -19.04 -11.01 20.59
CA LYS A 526 -19.30 -11.33 22.00
C LYS A 526 -18.02 -11.62 22.77
N ARG A 527 -17.13 -12.45 22.20
CA ARG A 527 -15.83 -12.77 22.82
C ARG A 527 -15.00 -11.51 23.04
N GLU A 528 -14.95 -10.66 22.02
CA GLU A 528 -14.18 -9.42 22.05
C GLU A 528 -14.76 -8.38 23.03
N LEU A 529 -16.09 -8.27 23.12
CA LEU A 529 -16.79 -7.44 24.11
C LEU A 529 -16.50 -7.90 25.55
N LYS A 530 -16.54 -9.21 25.80
CA LYS A 530 -16.16 -9.80 27.10
C LYS A 530 -14.71 -9.45 27.48
N GLY A 531 -13.78 -9.57 26.53
CA GLY A 531 -12.39 -9.16 26.75
C GLY A 531 -12.25 -7.68 27.14
N ALA A 532 -13.00 -6.81 26.47
CA ALA A 532 -13.00 -5.37 26.77
C ALA A 532 -13.69 -5.03 28.10
N SER A 533 -14.79 -5.69 28.45
CA SER A 533 -15.50 -5.50 29.73
C SER A 533 -14.62 -5.90 30.92
N TYR A 534 -13.89 -7.01 30.80
CA TYR A 534 -12.92 -7.41 31.80
C TYR A 534 -11.72 -6.50 31.89
N LEU A 535 -11.17 -6.08 30.75
CA LEU A 535 -10.05 -5.14 30.75
C LEU A 535 -10.44 -3.84 31.46
N LEU A 536 -11.68 -3.36 31.28
CA LEU A 536 -12.23 -2.23 32.02
C LEU A 536 -12.32 -2.52 33.53
N LYS A 537 -12.94 -3.65 33.93
CA LYS A 537 -13.04 -4.07 35.34
C LYS A 537 -11.65 -4.12 35.98
N PHE A 538 -10.71 -4.77 35.33
CA PHE A 538 -9.32 -4.92 35.78
C PHE A 538 -8.63 -3.56 35.94
N ALA A 539 -8.75 -2.66 34.95
CA ALA A 539 -8.14 -1.34 34.99
C ALA A 539 -8.71 -0.46 36.12
N LEU A 540 -10.00 -0.58 36.43
CA LEU A 540 -10.65 0.16 37.52
C LEU A 540 -10.33 -0.41 38.90
N GLN A 541 -10.20 -1.74 39.03
CA GLN A 541 -9.82 -2.39 40.28
C GLN A 541 -8.34 -2.18 40.65
N ASN A 542 -7.47 -1.97 39.65
CA ASN A 542 -6.03 -1.85 39.79
C ASN A 542 -5.51 -0.47 39.33
N PRO A 543 -5.85 0.64 40.01
CA PRO A 543 -5.35 1.96 39.63
C PRO A 543 -3.82 2.04 39.79
N ALA A 544 -3.12 2.63 38.82
CA ALA A 544 -1.65 2.65 38.75
C ALA A 544 -0.92 3.22 39.98
N GLN A 545 -1.59 4.05 40.79
CA GLN A 545 -1.03 4.59 42.04
C GLN A 545 -0.98 3.56 43.18
N ALA A 546 -1.66 2.42 43.07
CA ALA A 546 -1.57 1.33 44.04
C ALA A 546 -0.21 0.60 43.98
N ALA A 547 0.48 0.61 42.83
CA ALA A 547 1.76 -0.07 42.66
C ALA A 547 2.97 0.73 43.20
N THR A 548 2.94 2.07 43.11
CA THR A 548 4.04 2.92 43.61
C THR A 548 3.98 3.17 45.12
N ALA A 549 2.80 3.07 45.74
CA ALA A 549 2.63 3.15 47.19
C ALA A 549 3.32 2.01 47.96
N ALA A 550 3.52 0.85 47.33
CA ALA A 550 4.25 -0.27 47.93
C ALA A 550 5.76 -0.03 48.06
N ALA A 551 6.32 0.96 47.33
CA ALA A 551 7.76 1.22 47.28
C ALA A 551 8.23 2.40 48.14
N THR A 552 7.36 3.36 48.51
CA THR A 552 7.75 4.50 49.37
C THR A 552 6.56 5.02 50.19
N PRO A 553 6.64 5.08 51.54
CA PRO A 553 5.53 5.44 52.41
C PRO A 553 5.46 6.96 52.62
N THR A 554 5.28 7.73 51.55
CA THR A 554 4.99 9.17 51.65
C THR A 554 3.66 9.47 50.99
N THR A 555 2.68 9.85 51.83
CA THR A 555 1.38 10.46 51.53
C THR A 555 1.04 10.63 50.05
N THR A 556 0.55 9.55 49.43
CA THR A 556 -0.10 9.60 48.12
C THR A 556 -1.59 9.84 48.34
N THR A 557 -2.05 11.08 48.11
CA THR A 557 -3.47 11.39 48.00
C THR A 557 -4.01 10.66 46.76
N HIS A 558 -4.66 9.51 46.97
CA HIS A 558 -5.43 8.84 45.94
C HIS A 558 -6.53 9.77 45.41
N ASP A 559 -6.74 9.80 44.10
CA ASP A 559 -7.90 10.49 43.50
C ASP A 559 -9.18 9.84 44.06
N PRO A 560 -10.06 10.58 44.77
CA PRO A 560 -11.26 10.01 45.37
C PRO A 560 -12.15 9.30 44.34
N GLY A 561 -12.14 9.75 43.08
CA GLY A 561 -12.89 9.09 42.01
C GLY A 561 -12.31 7.74 41.59
N GLN A 562 -11.00 7.53 41.71
CA GLN A 562 -10.39 6.21 41.46
C GLN A 562 -10.71 5.22 42.58
N LEU A 563 -10.72 5.67 43.84
CA LEU A 563 -11.09 4.83 44.98
C LEU A 563 -12.57 4.43 44.92
N ASP A 564 -13.45 5.40 44.63
CA ASP A 564 -14.87 5.15 44.41
C ASP A 564 -15.10 4.08 43.33
N ALA A 565 -14.48 4.24 42.16
CA ALA A 565 -14.62 3.27 41.08
C ALA A 565 -14.08 1.88 41.48
N LYS A 566 -12.94 1.81 42.19
CA LYS A 566 -12.37 0.55 42.67
C LYS A 566 -13.31 -0.19 43.62
N GLU A 567 -13.92 0.52 44.56
CA GLU A 567 -14.79 -0.05 45.59
C GLU A 567 -16.19 -0.41 45.06
N ASN A 568 -16.68 0.31 44.05
CA ASN A 568 -18.05 0.19 43.58
C ASN A 568 -18.22 -0.56 42.25
N ILE A 569 -17.18 -0.70 41.41
CA ILE A 569 -17.33 -1.32 40.07
C ILE A 569 -17.99 -2.71 40.12
N GLU A 570 -17.65 -3.55 41.09
CA GLU A 570 -18.25 -4.89 41.19
C GLU A 570 -19.74 -4.84 41.55
N LYS A 571 -20.14 -3.90 42.41
CA LYS A 571 -21.56 -3.63 42.72
C LYS A 571 -22.28 -3.04 41.51
N GLU A 572 -21.65 -2.11 40.79
CA GLU A 572 -22.20 -1.52 39.56
C GLU A 572 -22.48 -2.60 38.50
N LEU A 573 -21.55 -3.54 38.28
CA LEU A 573 -21.76 -4.68 37.38
C LEU A 573 -22.88 -5.59 37.86
N GLN A 574 -22.93 -5.90 39.16
CA GLN A 574 -24.00 -6.72 39.74
C GLN A 574 -25.38 -6.08 39.57
N MET A 575 -25.51 -4.77 39.77
CA MET A 575 -26.76 -4.04 39.53
C MET A 575 -27.21 -4.11 38.06
N LEU A 576 -26.28 -4.09 37.11
CA LEU A 576 -26.60 -4.24 35.68
C LEU A 576 -27.11 -5.65 35.37
N ILE A 577 -26.49 -6.69 35.94
CA ILE A 577 -26.94 -8.09 35.78
C ILE A 577 -28.32 -8.30 36.42
N GLU A 578 -28.57 -7.69 37.59
CA GLU A 578 -29.88 -7.74 38.25
C GLU A 578 -30.97 -7.02 37.46
N ALA A 579 -30.61 -5.94 36.75
CA ALA A 579 -31.52 -5.22 35.87
C ALA A 579 -31.87 -6.01 34.61
N ASP A 580 -30.90 -6.74 34.04
CA ASP A 580 -31.11 -7.63 32.90
C ASP A 580 -30.16 -8.84 32.94
N SER A 581 -30.75 -10.03 33.19
CA SER A 581 -30.01 -11.30 33.28
C SER A 581 -29.25 -11.67 31.99
N VAL A 582 -29.63 -11.11 30.84
CA VAL A 582 -28.94 -11.33 29.56
C VAL A 582 -27.50 -10.78 29.59
N LEU A 583 -27.21 -9.82 30.48
CA LEU A 583 -25.89 -9.23 30.68
C LEU A 583 -24.96 -10.08 31.53
N GLU A 584 -25.44 -11.16 32.16
CA GLU A 584 -24.61 -12.03 33.01
C GLU A 584 -23.38 -12.51 32.25
N ASP A 585 -23.57 -13.09 31.07
CA ASP A 585 -22.50 -13.65 30.24
C ASP A 585 -21.48 -12.60 29.71
N LEU A 586 -21.84 -11.30 29.73
CA LEU A 586 -20.92 -10.20 29.39
C LEU A 586 -19.95 -9.87 30.53
N PHE A 587 -20.37 -10.07 31.79
CA PHE A 587 -19.67 -9.57 32.97
C PHE A 587 -19.12 -10.66 33.91
N THR A 588 -19.59 -11.91 33.83
CA THR A 588 -19.23 -13.00 34.76
C THR A 588 -18.15 -13.96 34.27
N VAL A 589 -17.47 -13.66 33.17
CA VAL A 589 -16.50 -14.57 32.55
C VAL A 589 -15.28 -14.77 33.46
N ASP A 590 -14.97 -16.04 33.77
CA ASP A 590 -13.67 -16.45 34.29
C ASP A 590 -12.65 -16.46 33.14
N PHE A 591 -11.63 -15.58 33.24
CA PHE A 591 -10.67 -15.34 32.17
C PHE A 591 -9.55 -16.37 32.16
N ASP A 592 -9.36 -17.04 31.02
CA ASP A 592 -8.05 -17.58 30.68
C ASP A 592 -7.19 -16.46 30.07
N THR A 593 -6.25 -15.93 30.86
CA THR A 593 -5.30 -14.89 30.41
C THR A 593 -4.41 -15.32 29.25
N THR A 594 -4.40 -16.60 28.88
CA THR A 594 -3.60 -17.14 27.77
C THR A 594 -4.33 -17.17 26.43
N ASP A 595 -5.65 -16.98 26.40
CA ASP A 595 -6.41 -16.97 25.15
C ASP A 595 -6.38 -15.58 24.49
N VAL A 596 -5.49 -15.44 23.49
CA VAL A 596 -5.31 -14.24 22.67
C VAL A 596 -6.60 -13.84 21.94
N ALA A 597 -7.53 -14.77 21.70
CA ALA A 597 -8.77 -14.51 20.97
C ALA A 597 -9.73 -13.54 21.70
N TYR A 598 -9.57 -13.33 23.02
CA TYR A 598 -10.34 -12.34 23.78
C TYR A 598 -9.83 -10.90 23.62
N PHE A 599 -8.56 -10.73 23.24
CA PHE A 599 -7.91 -9.43 23.12
C PHE A 599 -7.90 -8.88 21.69
N GLY A 600 -8.28 -9.72 20.71
CA GLY A 600 -8.23 -9.41 19.29
C GLY A 600 -6.80 -9.49 18.74
N SER A 601 -6.66 -9.58 17.42
CA SER A 601 -5.35 -9.41 16.76
C SER A 601 -4.99 -7.91 16.77
N SER A 602 -3.88 -7.56 17.44
CA SER A 602 -3.33 -6.20 17.53
C SER A 602 -2.97 -5.60 16.18
#